data_AF-A0A7V3J311-F1
#
_entry.id   AF-A0A7V3J311-F1
#
_cell.length_a   1.000
_cell.length_b   1.000
_cell.length_c   1.000
_cell.angle_alpha   90.00
_cell.angle_beta   90.00
_cell.angle_gamma   90.00
#
_symmetry.space_group_name_H-M   'P 1'
#
loop_
_entity.id
_entity.type
_entity.pdbx_description
1 polymer ?
#
loop_
_entity_poly.entity_id
_entity_poly.type
_entity_poly.pdbx_seq_one_letter_code
_entity_poly.pdbx_strand_id
1 'polypeptide(L)'
;MLDPMGQGPEPNPSYDPDYAVPCAAGFEFITPEMAKKMLGQGNRRNRRLATGHVARLKGVLDRGEWMYDSTDAIGVATDDAIVNGQHRLEMIAESDHGVWCLVVRGVRPSIINVIDQGASRNFTQTLQIDGTYADPTGVAQAVEWAYRMMGRFEKALPQANKPSVSQLLDWLAVHPQIVDSLEPAKGCHAKIHVKVGMLAAYHYAFSCVDAQLADDFFEQLQTGLDVGPDDPVYTLRERLLKEQSQPKEKQLSNWQIATFLVQAWEATRSNQKVPAKMFAKAPVTATKVPTVSGVEWLGTGEEQLGAGEGDDV
;
A
#
# COMPACT_ATOMS: atom_id res chain seq x y z
N MET A 1 15.15 -28.16 -60.83
CA MET A 1 14.55 -27.16 -59.94
C MET A 1 14.52 -27.76 -58.55
N LEU A 2 15.55 -27.48 -57.76
CA LEU A 2 15.60 -27.80 -56.34
C LEU A 2 15.75 -26.45 -55.66
N ASP A 3 14.68 -26.03 -54.98
CA ASP A 3 14.68 -24.85 -54.13
C ASP A 3 15.55 -25.18 -52.91
N PRO A 4 16.69 -24.50 -52.68
CA PRO A 4 17.55 -24.84 -51.56
C PRO A 4 16.86 -24.41 -50.27
N MET A 5 16.94 -25.31 -49.29
CA MET A 5 16.54 -25.15 -47.89
C MET A 5 16.40 -23.69 -47.46
N GLY A 6 15.15 -23.29 -47.22
CA GLY A 6 14.82 -21.99 -46.65
C GLY A 6 15.70 -21.75 -45.43
N GLN A 7 16.48 -20.67 -45.49
CA GLN A 7 17.14 -20.11 -44.33
C GLN A 7 16.09 -19.96 -43.24
N GLY A 8 16.25 -20.67 -42.13
CA GLY A 8 15.51 -20.35 -40.91
C GLY A 8 15.68 -18.85 -40.60
N PRO A 9 14.74 -18.23 -39.86
CA PRO A 9 14.82 -16.80 -39.58
C PRO A 9 16.21 -16.45 -39.08
N GLU A 10 16.83 -15.39 -39.64
CA GLU A 10 18.17 -14.96 -39.26
C GLU A 10 18.30 -14.92 -37.73
N PRO A 11 19.44 -15.35 -37.16
CA PRO A 11 19.64 -15.34 -35.72
C PRO A 11 19.39 -13.93 -35.21
N ASN A 12 18.43 -13.80 -34.29
CA ASN A 12 18.08 -12.52 -33.70
C ASN A 12 19.34 -11.96 -33.00
N PRO A 13 19.91 -10.82 -33.44
CA PRO A 13 21.17 -10.26 -32.91
C PRO A 13 21.08 -9.86 -31.43
N SER A 14 19.90 -9.98 -30.80
CA SER A 14 19.74 -9.87 -29.34
C SER A 14 20.31 -11.06 -28.56
N TYR A 15 20.51 -12.22 -29.18
CA TYR A 15 20.94 -13.48 -28.53
C TYR A 15 22.32 -13.98 -29.00
N ASP A 16 23.06 -13.20 -29.79
CA ASP A 16 24.39 -13.60 -30.25
C ASP A 16 25.42 -13.48 -29.09
N PRO A 17 25.97 -14.59 -28.56
CA PRO A 17 26.97 -14.56 -27.51
C PRO A 17 28.31 -13.98 -27.95
N ASP A 18 28.58 -13.92 -29.26
CA ASP A 18 29.78 -13.27 -29.83
C ASP A 18 29.61 -11.75 -29.96
N TYR A 19 28.38 -11.25 -29.79
CA TYR A 19 28.06 -9.83 -29.60
C TYR A 19 28.13 -9.44 -28.11
N ALA A 20 29.16 -9.94 -27.41
CA ALA A 20 29.44 -9.59 -26.03
C ALA A 20 29.83 -8.10 -25.95
N VAL A 21 28.86 -7.25 -25.63
CA VAL A 21 29.18 -5.88 -25.24
C VAL A 21 29.89 -5.99 -23.89
N PRO A 22 31.09 -5.39 -23.71
CA PRO A 22 31.79 -5.41 -22.44
C PRO A 22 30.98 -4.62 -21.40
N CYS A 23 30.06 -5.31 -20.75
CA CYS A 23 29.25 -4.77 -19.68
C CYS A 23 30.00 -4.97 -18.37
N ALA A 24 30.15 -3.90 -17.59
CA ALA A 24 30.66 -3.97 -16.23
C ALA A 24 29.50 -3.73 -15.26
N ALA A 25 29.43 -4.53 -14.21
CA ALA A 25 28.45 -4.37 -13.15
C ALA A 25 29.15 -4.37 -11.80
N GLY A 26 28.78 -3.43 -10.93
CA GLY A 26 29.33 -3.34 -9.58
C GLY A 26 28.55 -2.36 -8.72
N PHE A 27 28.69 -2.50 -7.41
CA PHE A 27 28.19 -1.50 -6.48
C PHE A 27 29.13 -0.29 -6.46
N GLU A 28 28.59 0.89 -6.71
CA GLU A 28 29.31 2.17 -6.69
C GLU A 28 28.65 3.12 -5.69
N PHE A 29 29.44 3.89 -4.96
CA PHE A 29 28.94 4.96 -4.11
C PHE A 29 28.72 6.22 -4.94
N ILE A 30 27.45 6.61 -5.12
CA ILE A 30 27.07 7.74 -5.97
C ILE A 30 26.80 8.96 -5.09
N THR A 31 27.63 10.02 -5.24
CA THR A 31 27.42 11.30 -4.56
C THR A 31 26.41 12.19 -5.31
N PRO A 32 25.84 13.23 -4.66
CA PRO A 32 24.97 14.20 -5.34
C PRO A 32 25.62 14.84 -6.57
N GLU A 33 26.91 15.17 -6.53
CA GLU A 33 27.66 15.73 -7.66
C GLU A 33 27.81 14.73 -8.80
N MET A 34 28.10 13.47 -8.46
CA MET A 34 28.18 12.39 -9.46
C MET A 34 26.83 12.19 -10.12
N ALA A 35 25.74 12.18 -9.35
CA ALA A 35 24.38 12.03 -9.87
C ALA A 35 24.01 13.19 -10.82
N LYS A 36 24.27 14.44 -10.42
CA LYS A 36 24.07 15.63 -11.26
C LYS A 36 24.86 15.55 -12.57
N LYS A 37 26.12 15.09 -12.51
CA LYS A 37 26.96 14.90 -13.69
C LYS A 37 26.39 13.81 -14.62
N MET A 38 26.02 12.66 -14.07
CA MET A 38 25.43 11.55 -14.83
C MET A 38 24.14 11.97 -15.53
N LEU A 39 23.27 12.70 -14.83
CA LEU A 39 22.03 13.24 -15.39
C LEU A 39 22.30 14.27 -16.49
N GLY A 40 23.16 15.25 -16.22
CA GLY A 40 23.48 16.32 -17.19
C GLY A 40 24.15 15.80 -18.48
N GLN A 41 24.96 14.73 -18.37
CA GLN A 41 25.67 14.17 -19.52
C GLN A 41 24.84 13.12 -20.28
N GLY A 42 24.12 12.27 -19.56
CA GLY A 42 23.53 11.06 -20.11
C GLY A 42 22.01 11.03 -20.19
N ASN A 43 21.27 11.90 -19.49
CA ASN A 43 19.81 11.78 -19.41
C ASN A 43 19.08 12.42 -20.62
N ARG A 44 19.23 11.83 -21.81
CA ARG A 44 18.71 12.39 -23.07
C ARG A 44 17.50 11.65 -23.65
N ARG A 45 17.27 10.40 -23.23
CA ARG A 45 16.26 9.50 -23.83
C ARG A 45 15.17 9.06 -22.86
N ASN A 46 15.32 9.32 -21.57
CA ASN A 46 14.33 8.88 -20.60
C ASN A 46 13.06 9.74 -20.68
N ARG A 47 11.94 9.10 -20.33
CA ARG A 47 10.65 9.79 -20.14
C ARG A 47 10.76 10.94 -19.14
N ARG A 48 9.85 11.90 -19.22
CA ARG A 48 9.70 12.99 -18.23
C ARG A 48 9.73 12.42 -16.80
N LEU A 49 10.51 13.08 -15.94
CA LEU A 49 10.60 12.77 -14.53
C LEU A 49 9.21 12.83 -13.87
N ALA A 50 8.93 11.84 -13.04
CA ALA A 50 7.72 11.78 -12.25
C ALA A 50 8.07 12.27 -10.85
N THR A 51 7.80 13.55 -10.57
CA THR A 51 8.19 14.23 -9.32
C THR A 51 7.69 13.50 -8.08
N GLY A 52 6.46 12.98 -8.11
CA GLY A 52 5.92 12.16 -7.02
C GLY A 52 6.70 10.86 -6.75
N HIS A 53 7.31 10.25 -7.78
CA HIS A 53 8.19 9.09 -7.59
C HIS A 53 9.53 9.50 -6.97
N VAL A 54 10.11 10.63 -7.40
CA VAL A 54 11.33 11.17 -6.80
C VAL A 54 11.10 11.48 -5.31
N ALA A 55 10.02 12.18 -4.98
CA ALA A 55 9.64 12.48 -3.59
C ALA A 55 9.47 11.21 -2.75
N ARG A 56 8.84 10.16 -3.31
CA ARG A 56 8.72 8.85 -2.64
C ARG A 56 10.08 8.22 -2.35
N LEU A 57 11.01 8.25 -3.32
CA LEU A 57 12.36 7.70 -3.14
C LEU A 57 13.18 8.51 -2.13
N LYS A 58 13.02 9.84 -2.10
CA LYS A 58 13.64 10.68 -1.06
C LYS A 58 13.17 10.26 0.33
N GLY A 59 11.86 10.10 0.52
CA GLY A 59 11.33 9.61 1.80
C GLY A 59 11.86 8.24 2.20
N VAL A 60 12.10 7.32 1.25
CA VAL A 60 12.76 6.03 1.52
C VAL A 60 14.19 6.24 2.03
N LEU A 61 14.94 7.17 1.42
CA LEU A 61 16.29 7.49 1.86
C LEU A 61 16.30 8.12 3.25
N ASP A 62 15.46 9.14 3.47
CA ASP A 62 15.39 9.90 4.71
C ASP A 62 15.02 9.03 5.91
N ARG A 63 14.23 7.97 5.69
CA ARG A 63 13.85 6.98 6.70
C ARG A 63 14.85 5.82 6.86
N GLY A 64 15.91 5.78 6.06
CA GLY A 64 16.90 4.69 6.11
C GLY A 64 16.41 3.35 5.54
N GLU A 65 15.35 3.36 4.73
CA GLU A 65 14.76 2.17 4.08
C GLU A 65 15.51 1.76 2.80
N TRP A 66 16.60 2.46 2.43
CA TRP A 66 17.35 2.19 1.20
C TRP A 66 18.17 0.88 1.31
N MET A 67 17.81 -0.12 0.52
CA MET A 67 18.55 -1.38 0.41
C MET A 67 19.60 -1.29 -0.70
N TYR A 68 20.87 -1.11 -0.31
CA TYR A 68 21.96 -0.89 -1.27
C TYR A 68 22.25 -2.10 -2.17
N ASP A 69 21.92 -3.30 -1.69
CA ASP A 69 22.07 -4.58 -2.37
C ASP A 69 20.89 -4.92 -3.31
N SER A 70 19.99 -3.95 -3.52
CA SER A 70 18.92 -4.06 -4.49
C SER A 70 19.46 -4.29 -5.91
N THR A 71 18.80 -5.18 -6.65
CA THR A 71 19.12 -5.49 -8.05
C THR A 71 18.69 -4.40 -9.03
N ASP A 72 18.00 -3.38 -8.53
CA ASP A 72 17.51 -2.23 -9.27
C ASP A 72 18.65 -1.28 -9.68
N ALA A 73 19.28 -1.57 -10.82
CA ALA A 73 20.51 -0.92 -11.24
C ALA A 73 20.31 0.47 -11.88
N ILE A 74 21.34 1.33 -11.77
CA ILE A 74 21.57 2.47 -12.67
C ILE A 74 22.24 1.95 -13.94
N GLY A 75 21.59 2.13 -15.08
CA GLY A 75 22.07 1.65 -16.37
C GLY A 75 22.72 2.77 -17.18
N VAL A 76 23.97 2.58 -17.59
CA VAL A 76 24.72 3.51 -18.45
C VAL A 76 25.08 2.81 -19.74
N ALA A 77 24.61 3.34 -20.87
CA ALA A 77 24.87 2.78 -22.18
C ALA A 77 26.28 3.08 -22.69
N THR A 78 26.69 2.43 -23.78
CA THR A 78 27.99 2.66 -24.45
C THR A 78 28.19 4.08 -24.97
N ASP A 79 27.11 4.85 -25.18
CA ASP A 79 27.11 6.26 -25.58
C ASP A 79 26.94 7.23 -24.39
N ASP A 80 27.23 6.74 -23.17
CA ASP A 80 27.03 7.41 -21.88
C ASP A 80 25.57 7.79 -21.57
N ALA A 81 24.59 7.34 -22.37
CA ALA A 81 23.18 7.60 -22.09
C ALA A 81 22.72 6.84 -20.84
N ILE A 82 21.96 7.53 -19.97
CA ILE A 82 21.27 6.88 -18.85
C ILE A 82 20.06 6.14 -19.41
N VAL A 83 20.05 4.81 -19.28
CA VAL A 83 18.97 3.94 -19.78
C VAL A 83 18.10 3.35 -18.68
N ASN A 84 18.55 3.45 -17.41
CA ASN A 84 17.76 3.09 -16.23
C ASN A 84 18.21 3.92 -15.02
N GLY A 85 17.32 4.11 -14.05
CA GLY A 85 17.65 4.70 -12.76
C GLY A 85 17.59 6.22 -12.70
N GLN A 86 16.97 6.90 -13.68
CA GLN A 86 16.86 8.37 -13.66
C GLN A 86 16.21 8.91 -12.38
N HIS A 87 15.18 8.25 -11.83
CA HIS A 87 14.52 8.68 -10.59
C HIS A 87 15.41 8.48 -9.37
N ARG A 88 16.26 7.44 -9.37
CA ARG A 88 17.25 7.20 -8.31
C ARG A 88 18.34 8.26 -8.37
N LEU A 89 18.87 8.56 -9.56
CA LEU A 89 19.84 9.62 -9.76
C LEU A 89 19.28 10.98 -9.36
N GLU A 90 18.04 11.31 -9.74
CA GLU A 90 17.41 12.59 -9.38
C GLU A 90 17.25 12.69 -7.86
N MET A 91 16.77 11.63 -7.21
CA MET A 91 16.66 11.57 -5.75
C MET A 91 18.00 11.83 -5.06
N ILE A 92 19.09 11.20 -5.53
CA ILE A 92 20.44 11.38 -4.98
C ILE A 92 20.95 12.80 -5.24
N ALA A 93 20.72 13.35 -6.44
CA ALA A 93 21.11 14.70 -6.81
C ALA A 93 20.42 15.78 -5.96
N GLU A 94 19.17 15.53 -5.55
CA GLU A 94 18.40 16.39 -4.64
C GLU A 94 18.63 16.08 -3.16
N SER A 95 19.43 15.07 -2.81
CA SER A 95 19.74 14.70 -1.42
C SER A 95 21.06 15.29 -0.94
N ASP A 96 21.25 15.33 0.38
CA ASP A 96 22.48 15.82 1.01
C ASP A 96 23.58 14.74 1.15
N HIS A 97 23.28 13.47 0.81
CA HIS A 97 24.17 12.34 1.06
C HIS A 97 24.25 11.39 -0.14
N GLY A 98 25.43 10.81 -0.36
CA GLY A 98 25.60 9.75 -1.36
C GLY A 98 25.08 8.40 -0.89
N VAL A 99 24.75 7.51 -1.83
CA VAL A 99 24.26 6.15 -1.55
C VAL A 99 24.94 5.12 -2.43
N TRP A 100 25.06 3.90 -1.93
CA TRP A 100 25.50 2.75 -2.72
C TRP A 100 24.40 2.30 -3.69
N CYS A 101 24.76 2.10 -4.95
CA CYS A 101 23.88 1.65 -6.03
C CYS A 101 24.57 0.57 -6.86
N LEU A 102 23.83 -0.43 -7.32
CA LEU A 102 24.28 -1.26 -8.43
C LEU A 102 24.34 -0.42 -9.70
N VAL A 103 25.50 -0.34 -10.33
CA VAL A 103 25.70 0.37 -11.61
C VAL A 103 26.09 -0.64 -12.67
N VAL A 104 25.38 -0.63 -13.79
CA VAL A 104 25.67 -1.46 -14.96
C VAL A 104 26.05 -0.54 -16.12
N ARG A 105 27.31 -0.62 -16.55
CA ARG A 105 27.90 0.24 -17.59
C ARG A 105 28.14 -0.53 -18.86
N GLY A 106 28.10 0.17 -20.00
CA GLY A 106 28.40 -0.40 -21.31
C GLY A 106 27.26 -1.19 -21.92
N VAL A 107 26.01 -0.98 -21.48
CA VAL A 107 24.86 -1.68 -22.10
C VAL A 107 24.52 -1.10 -23.47
N ARG A 108 23.88 -1.90 -24.33
CA ARG A 108 23.37 -1.43 -25.63
C ARG A 108 22.30 -0.35 -25.39
N PRO A 109 22.32 0.79 -26.10
CA PRO A 109 21.33 1.83 -25.84
C PRO A 109 19.88 1.42 -26.12
N SER A 110 19.66 0.42 -26.98
CA SER A 110 18.33 -0.14 -27.28
C SER A 110 17.69 -0.91 -26.11
N ILE A 111 18.44 -1.24 -25.06
CA ILE A 111 17.94 -1.94 -23.87
C ILE A 111 16.85 -1.15 -23.14
N ILE A 112 16.84 0.19 -23.28
CA ILE A 112 15.82 1.06 -22.68
C ILE A 112 14.39 0.64 -23.06
N ASN A 113 14.22 0.01 -24.23
CA ASN A 113 12.91 -0.43 -24.72
C ASN A 113 12.37 -1.66 -24.00
N VAL A 114 13.21 -2.42 -23.28
CA VAL A 114 12.83 -3.67 -22.60
C VAL A 114 12.99 -3.62 -21.08
N ILE A 115 13.55 -2.53 -20.56
CA ILE A 115 13.69 -2.28 -19.12
C ILE A 115 12.33 -1.86 -18.54
N ASP A 116 12.10 -2.23 -17.26
CA ASP A 116 10.92 -1.85 -16.47
C ASP A 116 9.56 -2.21 -17.10
N GLN A 117 9.51 -3.24 -17.94
CA GLN A 117 8.26 -3.78 -18.49
C GLN A 117 7.53 -4.72 -17.52
N GLY A 118 8.17 -5.12 -16.42
CA GLY A 118 7.58 -5.99 -15.40
C GLY A 118 6.54 -5.28 -14.54
N ALA A 119 5.54 -6.02 -14.06
CA ALA A 119 4.59 -5.50 -13.08
C ALA A 119 5.29 -5.26 -11.74
N SER A 120 5.09 -4.07 -11.16
CA SER A 120 5.56 -3.77 -9.80
C SER A 120 4.85 -4.68 -8.79
N ARG A 121 5.63 -5.26 -7.86
CA ARG A 121 5.08 -6.09 -6.78
C ARG A 121 4.29 -5.22 -5.82
N ASN A 122 3.04 -5.59 -5.58
CA ASN A 122 2.23 -4.96 -4.54
C ASN A 122 2.43 -5.66 -3.18
N PHE A 123 1.82 -5.11 -2.12
CA PHE A 123 1.96 -5.66 -0.76
C PHE A 123 1.44 -7.10 -0.67
N THR A 124 0.28 -7.39 -1.26
CA THR A 124 -0.27 -8.76 -1.30
C THR A 124 0.70 -9.75 -1.96
N GLN A 125 1.29 -9.39 -3.10
CA GLN A 125 2.28 -10.23 -3.79
C GLN A 125 3.55 -10.40 -2.95
N THR A 126 3.93 -9.39 -2.16
CA THR A 126 5.06 -9.48 -1.23
C THR A 126 4.77 -10.52 -0.14
N LEU A 127 3.59 -10.49 0.47
CA LEU A 127 3.16 -11.50 1.46
C LEU A 127 3.02 -12.91 0.84
N GLN A 128 2.59 -13.01 -0.41
CA GLN A 128 2.53 -14.29 -1.14
C GLN A 128 3.92 -14.90 -1.37
N ILE A 129 4.92 -14.06 -1.68
CA ILE A 129 6.31 -14.50 -1.87
C ILE A 129 6.91 -14.94 -0.54
N ASP A 130 6.64 -14.20 0.54
CA ASP A 130 7.08 -14.53 1.89
C ASP A 130 6.53 -15.90 2.35
N GLY A 131 5.27 -16.21 2.01
CA GLY A 131 4.70 -17.55 2.20
C GLY A 131 4.34 -17.89 3.65
N THR A 132 4.49 -16.97 4.59
CA THR A 132 4.16 -17.19 6.02
C THR A 132 2.65 -17.22 6.27
N TYR A 133 1.86 -16.48 5.48
CA TYR A 133 0.44 -16.27 5.75
C TYR A 133 -0.45 -17.19 4.89
N ALA A 134 -1.42 -17.85 5.52
CA ALA A 134 -2.41 -18.67 4.80
C ALA A 134 -3.36 -17.84 3.93
N ASP A 135 -3.63 -16.58 4.31
CA ASP A 135 -4.45 -15.64 3.54
C ASP A 135 -3.73 -14.28 3.36
N PRO A 136 -2.73 -14.22 2.46
CA PRO A 136 -1.95 -13.00 2.23
C PRO A 136 -2.80 -11.86 1.66
N THR A 137 -3.92 -12.16 0.99
CA THR A 137 -4.82 -11.14 0.45
C THR A 137 -5.62 -10.48 1.57
N GLY A 138 -6.18 -11.28 2.48
CA GLY A 138 -6.89 -10.80 3.66
C GLY A 138 -6.00 -9.95 4.56
N VAL A 139 -4.79 -10.44 4.87
CA VAL A 139 -3.80 -9.72 5.69
C VAL A 139 -3.46 -8.37 5.04
N ALA A 140 -3.12 -8.36 3.75
CA ALA A 140 -2.78 -7.13 3.05
C ALA A 140 -3.90 -6.09 3.12
N GLN A 141 -5.15 -6.51 2.90
CA GLN A 141 -6.30 -5.60 2.97
C GLN A 141 -6.54 -5.10 4.38
N ALA A 142 -6.37 -5.93 5.41
CA ALA A 142 -6.55 -5.53 6.81
C ALA A 142 -5.52 -4.48 7.23
N VAL A 143 -4.25 -4.71 6.91
CA VAL A 143 -3.16 -3.76 7.18
C VAL A 143 -3.36 -2.44 6.41
N GLU A 144 -3.76 -2.49 5.13
CA GLU A 144 -4.08 -1.28 4.37
C GLU A 144 -5.24 -0.49 5.00
N TRP A 145 -6.23 -1.17 5.59
CA TRP A 145 -7.33 -0.52 6.31
C TRP A 145 -6.86 0.08 7.64
N ALA A 146 -6.01 -0.60 8.41
CA ALA A 146 -5.41 -0.06 9.63
C ALA A 146 -4.63 1.24 9.34
N TYR A 147 -3.85 1.26 8.25
CA TYR A 147 -3.11 2.45 7.84
C TYR A 147 -4.03 3.62 7.45
N ARG A 148 -5.19 3.33 6.82
CA ARG A 148 -6.21 4.36 6.54
C ARG A 148 -6.84 4.89 7.82
N MET A 149 -7.03 4.06 8.84
CA MET A 149 -7.54 4.47 10.15
C MET A 149 -6.56 5.43 10.84
N MET A 150 -5.25 5.12 10.83
CA MET A 150 -4.21 5.98 11.40
C MET A 150 -4.21 7.37 10.78
N GLY A 151 -4.31 7.44 9.44
CA GLY A 151 -4.33 8.73 8.74
C GLY A 151 -5.70 9.38 8.60
N ARG A 152 -6.74 8.79 9.19
CA ARG A 152 -8.13 9.26 9.16
C ARG A 152 -8.66 9.57 7.75
N PHE A 153 -8.21 8.80 6.75
CA PHE A 153 -8.51 9.07 5.35
C PHE A 153 -9.89 8.51 4.93
N GLU A 154 -10.72 9.36 4.32
CA GLU A 154 -12.07 9.01 3.82
C GLU A 154 -12.04 8.24 2.48
N LYS A 155 -11.04 8.53 1.63
CA LYS A 155 -10.87 8.00 0.27
C LYS A 155 -9.53 7.29 0.14
N ALA A 156 -9.22 6.80 -1.07
CA ALA A 156 -7.88 6.29 -1.36
C ALA A 156 -6.82 7.33 -0.95
N LEU A 157 -5.75 6.85 -0.31
CA LEU A 157 -4.62 7.68 0.13
C LEU A 157 -4.13 8.54 -1.04
N PRO A 158 -3.94 9.86 -0.86
CA PRO A 158 -3.17 10.67 -1.80
C PRO A 158 -1.86 9.94 -2.12
N GLN A 159 -1.38 9.98 -3.37
CA GLN A 159 -0.19 9.21 -3.76
C GLN A 159 1.03 9.51 -2.88
N ALA A 160 1.15 10.75 -2.38
CA ALA A 160 2.20 11.16 -1.46
C ALA A 160 2.12 10.47 -0.09
N ASN A 161 0.92 10.07 0.36
CA ASN A 161 0.66 9.50 1.69
C ASN A 161 0.41 8.00 1.64
N LYS A 162 0.58 7.38 0.46
CA LYS A 162 0.41 5.94 0.31
C LYS A 162 1.63 5.24 0.92
N PRO A 163 1.46 4.31 1.87
CA PRO A 163 2.58 3.62 2.48
C PRO A 163 3.40 2.85 1.46
N SER A 164 4.70 2.81 1.67
CA SER A 164 5.60 1.88 0.99
C SER A 164 5.30 0.44 1.43
N VAL A 165 5.68 -0.54 0.61
CA VAL A 165 5.58 -1.95 1.01
C VAL A 165 6.38 -2.23 2.28
N SER A 166 7.53 -1.57 2.46
CA SER A 166 8.34 -1.67 3.69
C SER A 166 7.55 -1.19 4.90
N GLN A 167 6.93 -0.01 4.83
CA GLN A 167 6.14 0.52 5.94
C GLN A 167 4.98 -0.40 6.33
N LEU A 168 4.34 -1.05 5.35
CA LEU A 168 3.28 -2.03 5.63
C LEU A 168 3.82 -3.31 6.28
N LEU A 169 5.01 -3.77 5.88
CA LEU A 169 5.70 -4.91 6.50
C LEU A 169 6.14 -4.58 7.94
N ASP A 170 6.76 -3.42 8.15
CA ASP A 170 7.22 -2.96 9.46
C ASP A 170 6.04 -2.82 10.42
N TRP A 171 4.93 -2.25 9.96
CA TRP A 171 3.70 -2.17 10.75
C TRP A 171 3.15 -3.57 11.08
N LEU A 172 3.07 -4.46 10.09
CA LEU A 172 2.59 -5.84 10.32
C LEU A 172 3.49 -6.62 11.28
N ALA A 173 4.81 -6.38 11.27
CA ALA A 173 5.75 -6.99 12.20
C ALA A 173 5.52 -6.56 13.65
N VAL A 174 5.06 -5.32 13.88
CA VAL A 174 4.69 -4.80 15.21
C VAL A 174 3.28 -5.21 15.61
N HIS A 175 2.38 -5.42 14.64
CA HIS A 175 0.97 -5.74 14.84
C HIS A 175 0.55 -7.10 14.25
N PRO A 176 1.25 -8.21 14.55
CA PRO A 176 0.99 -9.49 13.91
C PRO A 176 -0.40 -10.08 14.25
N GLN A 177 -0.99 -9.70 15.39
CA GLN A 177 -2.30 -10.21 15.83
C GLN A 177 -3.47 -9.70 14.96
N ILE A 178 -3.24 -8.75 14.03
CA ILE A 178 -4.25 -8.39 13.03
C ILE A 178 -4.66 -9.59 12.16
N VAL A 179 -3.78 -10.60 12.05
CA VAL A 179 -4.05 -11.84 11.30
C VAL A 179 -5.21 -12.63 11.93
N ASP A 180 -5.26 -12.69 13.26
CA ASP A 180 -6.30 -13.42 14.01
C ASP A 180 -7.69 -12.81 13.77
N SER A 181 -7.73 -11.51 13.48
CA SER A 181 -8.96 -10.77 13.18
C SER A 181 -9.56 -11.09 11.80
N LEU A 182 -8.89 -11.88 10.96
CA LEU A 182 -9.42 -12.28 9.66
C LEU A 182 -10.57 -13.27 9.76
N GLU A 183 -10.56 -14.18 10.75
CA GLU A 183 -11.62 -15.18 10.89
C GLU A 183 -12.96 -14.54 11.27
N PRO A 184 -13.07 -13.73 12.36
CA PRO A 184 -14.33 -13.05 12.69
C PRO A 184 -14.81 -12.14 11.56
N ALA A 185 -13.88 -11.48 10.86
CA ALA A 185 -14.18 -10.64 9.72
C ALA A 185 -14.80 -11.40 8.54
N LYS A 186 -14.30 -12.60 8.22
CA LYS A 186 -14.86 -13.45 7.17
C LYS A 186 -16.25 -13.95 7.52
N GLY A 187 -16.47 -14.33 8.78
CA GLY A 187 -17.77 -14.75 9.29
C GLY A 187 -18.83 -13.65 9.16
N CYS A 188 -18.48 -12.41 9.54
CA CYS A 188 -19.31 -11.23 9.29
C CYS A 188 -19.54 -10.96 7.80
N HIS A 189 -18.47 -10.94 6.99
CA HIS A 189 -18.55 -10.66 5.54
C HIS A 189 -19.58 -11.53 4.83
N ALA A 190 -19.60 -12.83 5.14
CA ALA A 190 -20.52 -13.79 4.54
C ALA A 190 -22.01 -13.47 4.79
N LYS A 191 -22.33 -12.62 5.78
CA LYS A 191 -23.69 -12.24 6.15
C LYS A 191 -24.03 -10.80 5.76
N ILE A 192 -23.15 -9.86 6.11
CA ILE A 192 -23.41 -8.42 5.95
C ILE A 192 -22.73 -7.80 4.71
N HIS A 193 -21.90 -8.55 3.98
CA HIS A 193 -21.21 -8.13 2.75
C HIS A 193 -20.32 -6.87 2.88
N VAL A 194 -19.91 -6.52 4.10
CA VAL A 194 -18.86 -5.52 4.33
C VAL A 194 -17.49 -6.15 4.03
N LYS A 195 -16.55 -5.36 3.49
CA LYS A 195 -15.24 -5.84 3.06
C LYS A 195 -14.47 -6.50 4.22
N VAL A 196 -13.90 -7.68 3.97
CA VAL A 196 -13.14 -8.46 4.98
C VAL A 196 -12.01 -7.63 5.60
N GLY A 197 -11.14 -7.00 4.81
CA GLY A 197 -10.04 -6.21 5.37
C GLY A 197 -10.50 -5.06 6.26
N MET A 198 -11.65 -4.45 5.95
CA MET A 198 -12.22 -3.39 6.79
C MET A 198 -12.69 -3.96 8.13
N LEU A 199 -13.44 -5.04 8.10
CA LEU A 199 -13.92 -5.74 9.28
C LEU A 199 -12.75 -6.23 10.16
N ALA A 200 -11.71 -6.79 9.55
CA ALA A 200 -10.54 -7.28 10.27
C ALA A 200 -9.76 -6.16 10.94
N ALA A 201 -9.56 -5.02 10.27
CA ALA A 201 -8.89 -3.86 10.86
C ALA A 201 -9.67 -3.28 12.05
N TYR A 202 -11.00 -3.20 11.95
CA TYR A 202 -11.85 -2.73 13.06
C TYR A 202 -11.93 -3.73 14.19
N HIS A 203 -12.05 -5.02 13.90
CA HIS A 203 -11.96 -6.08 14.92
C HIS A 203 -10.64 -5.99 15.68
N TYR A 204 -9.52 -5.90 14.96
CA TYR A 204 -8.21 -5.74 15.58
C TYR A 204 -8.15 -4.49 16.47
N ALA A 205 -8.59 -3.34 15.97
CA ALA A 205 -8.64 -2.11 16.75
C ALA A 205 -9.49 -2.24 18.02
N PHE A 206 -10.65 -2.90 17.95
CA PHE A 206 -11.51 -3.15 19.10
C PHE A 206 -10.83 -4.11 20.09
N SER A 207 -10.18 -5.16 19.59
CA SER A 207 -9.47 -6.15 20.41
C SER A 207 -8.29 -5.56 21.18
N CYS A 208 -7.64 -4.50 20.65
CA CYS A 208 -6.61 -3.76 21.37
C CYS A 208 -7.16 -3.03 22.62
N VAL A 209 -8.46 -2.79 22.68
CA VAL A 209 -9.13 -2.16 23.83
C VAL A 209 -9.69 -3.22 24.77
N ASP A 210 -10.46 -4.15 24.22
CA ASP A 210 -11.07 -5.27 24.94
C ASP A 210 -11.29 -6.44 23.97
N ALA A 211 -10.44 -7.46 24.07
CA ALA A 211 -10.44 -8.61 23.16
C ALA A 211 -11.74 -9.43 23.24
N GLN A 212 -12.22 -9.73 24.45
CA GLN A 212 -13.43 -10.52 24.62
C GLN A 212 -14.65 -9.77 24.11
N LEU A 213 -14.76 -8.48 24.43
CA LEU A 213 -15.88 -7.67 23.95
C LEU A 213 -15.85 -7.51 22.42
N ALA A 214 -14.67 -7.44 21.81
CA ALA A 214 -14.53 -7.38 20.35
C ALA A 214 -15.01 -8.67 19.67
N ASP A 215 -14.62 -9.83 20.21
CA ASP A 215 -15.07 -11.14 19.73
C ASP A 215 -16.59 -11.27 19.86
N ASP A 216 -17.14 -10.95 21.04
CA ASP A 216 -18.58 -10.98 21.31
C ASP A 216 -19.34 -10.03 20.38
N PHE A 217 -18.83 -8.82 20.16
CA PHE A 217 -19.41 -7.83 19.26
C PHE A 217 -19.49 -8.35 17.83
N PHE A 218 -18.42 -8.98 17.33
CA PHE A 218 -18.38 -9.52 15.97
C PHE A 218 -19.20 -10.81 15.83
N GLU A 219 -19.24 -11.66 16.84
CA GLU A 219 -20.12 -12.83 16.87
C GLU A 219 -21.59 -12.40 16.82
N GLN A 220 -22.00 -11.42 17.62
CA GLN A 220 -23.34 -10.83 17.58
C GLN A 220 -23.61 -10.15 16.23
N LEU A 221 -22.64 -9.42 15.67
CA LEU A 221 -22.77 -8.79 14.36
C LEU A 221 -22.92 -9.82 13.24
N GLN A 222 -22.30 -11.00 13.37
CA GLN A 222 -22.37 -12.11 12.42
C GLN A 222 -23.68 -12.91 12.55
N THR A 223 -24.06 -13.29 13.76
CA THR A 223 -25.16 -14.22 14.04
C THR A 223 -26.49 -13.49 14.18
N GLY A 224 -26.48 -12.32 14.83
CA GLY A 224 -27.69 -11.63 15.30
C GLY A 224 -28.34 -12.30 16.51
N LEU A 225 -27.64 -13.20 17.19
CA LEU A 225 -28.09 -13.85 18.42
C LEU A 225 -27.68 -13.04 19.65
N ASP A 226 -28.39 -13.25 20.76
CA ASP A 226 -28.16 -12.61 22.06
C ASP A 226 -28.13 -11.07 22.04
N VAL A 227 -28.76 -10.48 21.01
CA VAL A 227 -28.96 -9.04 20.87
C VAL A 227 -30.41 -8.73 20.54
N GLY A 228 -30.97 -7.73 21.23
CA GLY A 228 -32.33 -7.24 21.05
C GLY A 228 -32.38 -5.94 20.23
N PRO A 229 -33.59 -5.46 19.88
CA PRO A 229 -33.78 -4.27 19.05
C PRO A 229 -33.21 -2.95 19.59
N ASP A 230 -32.91 -2.89 20.88
CA ASP A 230 -32.33 -1.71 21.54
C ASP A 230 -30.79 -1.72 21.54
N ASP A 231 -30.18 -2.84 21.14
CA ASP A 231 -28.73 -3.01 21.20
C ASP A 231 -28.04 -2.35 19.99
N PRO A 232 -26.88 -1.70 20.21
CA PRO A 232 -26.12 -1.06 19.14
C PRO A 232 -25.77 -2.02 18.00
N VAL A 233 -25.34 -3.24 18.35
CA VAL A 233 -24.90 -4.27 17.41
C VAL A 233 -26.06 -4.75 16.53
N TYR A 234 -27.22 -5.02 17.12
CA TYR A 234 -28.43 -5.39 16.38
C TYR A 234 -28.81 -4.30 15.38
N THR A 235 -28.83 -3.05 15.83
CA THR A 235 -29.22 -1.91 14.99
C THR A 235 -28.24 -1.70 13.83
N LEU A 236 -26.93 -1.81 14.09
CA LEU A 236 -25.89 -1.80 13.05
C LEU A 236 -26.11 -2.91 12.04
N ARG A 237 -26.30 -4.15 12.51
CA ARG A 237 -26.53 -5.33 11.67
C ARG A 237 -27.71 -5.12 10.74
N GLU A 238 -28.86 -4.73 11.27
CA GLU A 238 -30.07 -4.47 10.50
C GLU A 238 -29.86 -3.38 9.44
N ARG A 239 -29.09 -2.33 9.76
CA ARG A 239 -28.76 -1.28 8.81
C ARG A 239 -27.89 -1.79 7.66
N LEU A 240 -26.91 -2.63 7.95
CA LEU A 240 -26.00 -3.23 6.97
C LEU A 240 -26.66 -4.34 6.13
N LEU A 241 -27.60 -5.10 6.70
CA LEU A 241 -28.39 -6.07 5.92
C LEU A 241 -29.33 -5.36 4.94
N LYS A 242 -30.01 -4.29 5.37
CA LYS A 242 -30.87 -3.48 4.50
C LYS A 242 -30.14 -2.84 3.34
N GLU A 243 -28.83 -2.66 3.48
CA GLU A 243 -27.96 -2.06 2.49
C GLU A 243 -27.88 -2.87 1.18
N GLN A 244 -27.95 -4.19 1.30
CA GLN A 244 -27.83 -5.11 0.16
C GLN A 244 -28.95 -4.93 -0.87
N SER A 245 -30.10 -4.42 -0.43
CA SER A 245 -31.28 -4.18 -1.27
C SER A 245 -31.34 -2.74 -1.80
N GLN A 246 -30.38 -1.87 -1.48
CA GLN A 246 -30.38 -0.48 -1.91
C GLN A 246 -29.77 -0.31 -3.32
N PRO A 247 -30.32 0.60 -4.15
CA PRO A 247 -29.69 0.98 -5.40
C PRO A 247 -28.35 1.69 -5.14
N LYS A 248 -27.41 1.58 -6.09
CA LYS A 248 -26.00 1.99 -5.93
C LYS A 248 -25.84 3.45 -5.49
N GLU A 249 -26.68 4.36 -5.95
CA GLU A 249 -26.65 5.78 -5.60
C GLU A 249 -27.06 6.06 -4.15
N LYS A 250 -27.79 5.13 -3.54
CA LYS A 250 -28.20 5.18 -2.14
C LYS A 250 -27.29 4.37 -1.24
N GLN A 251 -26.29 3.68 -1.80
CA GLN A 251 -25.46 2.79 -1.03
C GLN A 251 -24.56 3.54 -0.04
N LEU A 252 -24.29 2.92 1.10
CA LEU A 252 -23.37 3.42 2.11
C LEU A 252 -21.94 3.45 1.56
N SER A 253 -21.27 4.59 1.75
CA SER A 253 -19.84 4.67 1.50
C SER A 253 -19.06 3.88 2.56
N ASN A 254 -17.82 3.50 2.27
CA ASN A 254 -17.00 2.83 3.29
C ASN A 254 -16.80 3.74 4.52
N TRP A 255 -16.78 5.06 4.36
CA TRP A 255 -16.72 6.00 5.47
C TRP A 255 -17.95 5.91 6.38
N GLN A 256 -19.15 5.79 5.80
CA GLN A 256 -20.36 5.65 6.61
C GLN A 256 -20.37 4.33 7.38
N ILE A 257 -19.94 3.24 6.73
CA ILE A 257 -19.80 1.92 7.40
C ILE A 257 -18.79 2.00 8.54
N ALA A 258 -17.64 2.66 8.33
CA ALA A 258 -16.61 2.88 9.33
C ALA A 258 -17.14 3.64 10.55
N THR A 259 -17.81 4.77 10.29
CA THR A 259 -18.46 5.59 11.32
C THR A 259 -19.47 4.76 12.13
N PHE A 260 -20.30 3.96 11.46
CA PHE A 260 -21.29 3.13 12.14
C PHE A 260 -20.66 2.02 12.98
N LEU A 261 -19.57 1.38 12.52
CA LEU A 261 -18.82 0.41 13.31
C LEU A 261 -18.29 1.04 14.61
N VAL A 262 -17.62 2.21 14.50
CA VAL A 262 -17.07 2.90 15.68
C VAL A 262 -18.18 3.34 16.63
N GLN A 263 -19.27 3.92 16.12
CA GLN A 263 -20.40 4.36 16.95
C GLN A 263 -21.06 3.20 17.70
N ALA A 264 -21.28 2.08 17.02
CA ALA A 264 -21.85 0.89 17.64
C ALA A 264 -20.91 0.31 18.72
N TRP A 265 -19.61 0.25 18.44
CA TRP A 265 -18.60 -0.19 19.40
C TRP A 265 -18.57 0.68 20.66
N GLU A 266 -18.48 2.00 20.49
CA GLU A 266 -18.42 2.94 21.62
C GLU A 266 -19.69 2.91 22.48
N ALA A 267 -20.86 2.77 21.83
CA ALA A 267 -22.12 2.61 22.54
C ALA A 267 -22.19 1.28 23.30
N THR A 268 -21.71 0.18 22.70
CA THR A 268 -21.63 -1.14 23.33
C THR A 268 -20.73 -1.11 24.57
N ARG A 269 -19.53 -0.53 24.43
CA ARG A 269 -18.56 -0.38 25.51
C ARG A 269 -19.07 0.47 26.67
N SER A 270 -19.90 1.48 26.36
CA SER A 270 -20.51 2.36 27.37
C SER A 270 -21.83 1.81 27.94
N ASN A 271 -22.23 0.59 27.55
CA ASN A 271 -23.53 -0.02 27.86
C ASN A 271 -24.72 0.91 27.56
N GLN A 272 -24.62 1.68 26.48
CA GLN A 272 -25.65 2.60 26.04
C GLN A 272 -26.56 1.93 25.01
N LYS A 273 -27.88 1.98 25.27
CA LYS A 273 -28.88 1.68 24.24
C LYS A 273 -28.92 2.81 23.22
N VAL A 274 -28.93 2.47 21.94
CA VAL A 274 -28.91 3.48 20.87
C VAL A 274 -30.09 3.32 19.91
N PRO A 275 -30.85 4.39 19.67
CA PRO A 275 -32.01 4.32 18.79
C PRO A 275 -31.57 4.16 17.33
N ALA A 276 -32.39 3.49 16.51
CA ALA A 276 -32.12 3.28 15.07
C ALA A 276 -31.73 4.53 14.27
N LYS A 277 -32.16 5.72 14.72
CA LYS A 277 -31.80 7.01 14.15
C LYS A 277 -30.31 7.37 14.28
N MET A 278 -29.55 6.75 15.18
CA MET A 278 -28.11 6.96 15.33
C MET A 278 -27.35 6.56 14.05
N PHE A 279 -27.86 5.54 13.34
CA PHE A 279 -27.30 5.06 12.07
C PHE A 279 -28.10 5.57 10.85
N ALA A 280 -28.92 6.61 11.04
CA ALA A 280 -29.44 7.38 9.91
C ALA A 280 -28.26 8.12 9.27
N LYS A 281 -28.25 8.27 7.93
CA LYS A 281 -27.15 8.87 7.14
C LYS A 281 -26.43 9.95 7.95
N ALA A 282 -25.27 9.60 8.52
CA ALA A 282 -24.45 10.57 9.23
C ALA A 282 -24.22 11.74 8.25
N PRO A 283 -24.35 13.00 8.71
CA PRO A 283 -24.15 14.13 7.83
C PRO A 283 -22.76 14.01 7.22
N VAL A 284 -22.69 14.04 5.89
CA VAL A 284 -21.47 13.90 5.08
C VAL A 284 -20.47 15.04 5.36
N THR A 285 -20.82 15.98 6.25
CA THR A 285 -20.03 17.17 6.60
C THR A 285 -18.86 16.88 7.54
N ALA A 286 -18.77 15.70 8.17
CA ALA A 286 -17.59 15.32 8.93
C ALA A 286 -16.51 14.75 7.99
N THR A 287 -15.45 15.52 7.75
CA THR A 287 -14.34 15.21 6.82
C THR A 287 -13.37 14.14 7.32
N LYS A 288 -13.51 13.62 8.54
CA LYS A 288 -12.63 12.60 9.13
C LYS A 288 -13.44 11.42 9.67
N VAL A 289 -12.93 10.20 9.49
CA VAL A 289 -13.50 8.99 10.12
C VAL A 289 -13.34 9.10 11.64
N PRO A 290 -14.36 8.77 12.47
CA PRO A 290 -14.20 8.68 13.91
C PRO A 290 -13.11 7.68 14.29
N THR A 291 -12.37 7.96 15.37
CA THR A 291 -11.33 7.05 15.88
C THR A 291 -11.89 6.17 16.98
N VAL A 292 -11.35 4.96 17.10
CA VAL A 292 -11.65 4.05 18.22
C VAL A 292 -10.91 4.56 19.44
N SER A 293 -11.63 4.87 20.51
CA SER A 293 -11.01 5.46 21.70
C SER A 293 -10.27 4.38 22.50
N GLY A 294 -9.04 4.67 22.93
CA GLY A 294 -8.22 3.74 23.73
C GLY A 294 -7.28 2.84 22.91
N VAL A 295 -7.15 3.08 21.60
CA VAL A 295 -6.21 2.36 20.74
C VAL A 295 -4.95 3.21 20.55
N GLU A 296 -3.83 2.78 21.14
CA GLU A 296 -2.58 3.55 21.16
C GLU A 296 -2.04 3.88 19.76
N TRP A 297 -2.04 2.91 18.84
CA TRP A 297 -1.51 3.08 17.48
C TRP A 297 -2.36 3.98 16.57
N LEU A 298 -3.59 4.34 16.98
CA LEU A 298 -4.40 5.35 16.30
C LEU A 298 -4.05 6.78 16.71
N GLY A 299 -3.35 6.96 17.84
CA GLY A 299 -2.94 8.26 18.37
C GLY A 299 -1.61 8.77 17.81
N THR A 300 -0.72 7.88 17.35
CA THR A 300 0.62 8.19 16.84
C THR A 300 0.67 8.55 15.35
N GLY A 301 -0.48 8.46 14.66
CA GLY A 301 -0.55 8.48 13.20
C GLY A 301 -0.22 9.83 12.53
N GLU A 302 -0.46 10.98 13.17
CA GLU A 302 -0.14 12.27 12.54
C GLU A 302 1.38 12.53 12.47
N GLU A 303 2.18 12.00 13.42
CA GLU A 303 3.65 12.08 13.40
C GLU A 303 4.31 10.99 12.55
N GLN A 304 3.78 9.76 12.55
CA GLN A 304 4.36 8.62 11.81
C GLN A 304 4.08 8.65 10.29
N LEU A 305 3.03 9.35 9.86
CA LEU A 305 2.63 9.42 8.44
C LEU A 305 3.32 10.52 7.63
N GLY A 306 4.18 11.32 8.28
CA GLY A 306 4.91 12.42 7.64
C GLY A 306 3.99 13.61 7.37
N ALA A 307 4.13 14.64 8.22
CA ALA A 307 3.72 15.99 7.90
C ALA A 307 4.55 16.47 6.70
N GLY A 308 3.99 16.36 5.49
CA GLY A 308 4.24 17.37 4.49
C GLY A 308 3.46 18.60 4.91
N GLU A 309 4.09 19.47 5.71
CA GLU A 309 3.62 20.85 5.89
C GLU A 309 3.55 21.49 4.51
N GLY A 310 2.37 21.44 3.90
CA GLY A 310 1.99 22.39 2.88
C GLY A 310 1.74 23.70 3.59
N ASP A 311 2.80 24.46 3.82
CA ASP A 311 2.66 25.88 4.11
C ASP A 311 1.98 26.54 2.91
N ASP A 312 0.77 27.04 3.14
CA ASP A 312 0.07 28.00 2.30
C ASP A 312 0.96 29.24 2.11
N VAL A 313 1.53 29.43 0.91
CA VAL A 313 1.68 30.72 0.22
C VAL A 313 1.62 30.53 -1.30
#